data_AF-A0AA37QN29-F1
#
_entry.id   AF-A0AA37QN29-F1
#
_cell.length_a   1.000
_cell.length_b   1.000
_cell.length_c   1.000
_cell.angle_alpha   90.00
_cell.angle_beta   90.00
_cell.angle_gamma   90.00
#
_symmetry.space_group_name_H-M   'P 1'
#
loop_
_entity.id
_entity.type
_entity.pdbx_description
1 polymer ?
#
loop_
_entity_poly.entity_id
_entity_poly.type
_entity_poly.pdbx_seq_one_letter_code
_entity_poly.pdbx_strand_id
1 'polypeptide(L)'
;MPCPHNEISIVQRSQQQSAVAAAAYQSGEKLFCGYDQEVKHYPEKRGIVHNEILLPANAPRSYADRNTLWNAAEAVEKQWNSQLARRWVLTIPREIPPDQYAALVRDFCNQQFVSKGMCVDFAIHDKGDGNPHAHVMLTMRAMDEHGKWLPKSRKVYDLDENGERIKLPSGRWKSHKEDTVDWNDRKYCEIWRHEWEIIQNRYLEANNRPERVDLRSYERQGLDIIPTVHEGAAVRQMEKRGIQTNIGNLNREIKAANSLMKSIRQLIKNLKGWIIELSEKRKELLAEKAAEEAVFLPNLLMKYMEVRKAERSDWTRAGQNRGTSKDLKAVSEALSYLQRKGLSTVEDLENFIETSGKSAADYRKQMKPKETRSNVIDAILAARTDCKECKPVYEKYQKIFFKKTKEKFKLEHPEVARFEKASAYLAKHPDDKDSTKKELLQEQAKLVDEIADLKVPLTEVQEDLKKLWDIRYWVRKATPGTEESKEPPKKQPLKEVLQDKADEKRAQKNAPAQTKHKQQDMEL
;
A
#
# COMPACT_ATOMS: atom_id res chain seq x y z
N MET A 1 2.50 6.32 31.91
CA MET A 1 3.30 6.32 33.15
C MET A 1 2.80 5.21 34.07
N PRO A 2 3.57 4.71 35.06
CA PRO A 2 3.00 3.83 36.09
C PRO A 2 1.88 4.55 36.85
N CYS A 3 0.90 3.81 37.38
CA CYS A 3 -0.14 4.38 38.25
C CYS A 3 0.53 4.89 39.54
N PRO A 4 0.52 6.21 39.80
CA PRO A 4 1.17 6.78 40.98
C PRO A 4 0.47 6.38 42.29
N HIS A 5 1.22 6.40 43.40
CA HIS A 5 0.66 6.13 44.72
C HIS A 5 -0.38 7.19 45.08
N ASN A 6 -1.51 6.73 45.61
CA ASN A 6 -2.63 7.58 46.00
C ASN A 6 -3.39 6.92 47.14
N GLU A 7 -3.32 7.51 48.33
CA GLU A 7 -3.84 6.91 49.56
C GLU A 7 -4.58 7.93 50.43
N ILE A 8 -5.88 7.71 50.61
CA ILE A 8 -6.73 8.50 51.51
C ILE A 8 -6.94 7.72 52.80
N SER A 9 -6.59 8.32 53.93
CA SER A 9 -6.76 7.76 55.26
C SER A 9 -7.39 8.78 56.22
N ILE A 10 -7.83 8.31 57.38
CA ILE A 10 -8.38 9.16 58.43
C ILE A 10 -7.45 9.08 59.64
N VAL A 11 -7.11 10.23 60.20
CA VAL A 11 -6.42 10.32 61.49
C VAL A 11 -7.44 10.10 62.60
N GLN A 12 -7.31 9.00 63.35
CA GLN A 12 -8.30 8.56 64.34
C GLN A 12 -7.70 8.39 65.73
N ARG A 13 -8.37 8.97 66.74
CA ARG A 13 -7.94 8.86 68.13
C ARG A 13 -8.02 7.41 68.66
N SER A 14 -8.97 6.61 68.17
CA SER A 14 -9.10 5.18 68.49
C SER A 14 -7.90 4.34 68.03
N GLN A 15 -7.13 4.84 67.07
CA GLN A 15 -5.88 4.22 66.58
C GLN A 15 -4.64 4.86 67.20
N GLN A 16 -4.81 5.58 68.33
CA GLN A 16 -3.74 6.33 69.01
C GLN A 16 -3.07 7.39 68.12
N GLN A 17 -3.82 7.95 67.17
CA GLN A 17 -3.30 8.99 66.27
C GLN A 17 -3.73 10.39 66.74
N SER A 18 -2.90 11.38 66.43
CA SER A 18 -3.15 12.81 66.67
C SER A 18 -2.99 13.58 65.36
N ALA A 19 -3.86 14.57 65.15
CA ALA A 19 -3.74 15.50 64.03
C ALA A 19 -2.57 16.45 64.24
N VAL A 20 -2.30 16.91 65.47
CA VAL A 20 -1.10 17.70 65.79
C VAL A 20 0.18 16.91 65.50
N ALA A 21 0.23 15.64 65.90
CA ALA A 21 1.37 14.77 65.61
C ALA A 21 1.56 14.54 64.10
N ALA A 22 0.47 14.29 63.37
CA ALA A 22 0.51 14.12 61.91
C ALA A 22 0.96 15.40 61.19
N ALA A 23 0.48 16.56 61.65
CA ALA A 23 0.86 17.86 61.11
C ALA A 23 2.35 18.16 61.33
N ALA A 24 2.86 17.95 62.56
CA ALA A 24 4.29 18.08 62.88
C ALA A 24 5.15 17.14 62.03
N TYR A 25 4.71 15.90 61.86
CA TYR A 25 5.41 14.90 61.06
C TYR A 25 5.52 15.29 59.58
N GLN A 26 4.43 15.82 58.98
CA GLN A 26 4.45 16.18 57.56
C GLN A 26 5.15 17.52 57.29
N SER A 27 5.05 18.50 58.19
CA SER A 27 5.63 19.84 57.98
C SER A 27 7.09 19.95 58.43
N GLY A 28 7.51 19.07 59.35
CA GLY A 28 8.81 19.16 60.01
C GLY A 28 8.85 20.17 61.16
N GLU A 29 7.70 20.75 61.52
CA GLU A 29 7.60 21.74 62.60
C GLU A 29 7.51 21.08 63.98
N LYS A 30 7.96 21.82 64.99
CA LYS A 30 7.81 21.45 66.40
C LYS A 30 6.48 21.99 66.92
N LEU A 31 5.51 21.12 67.16
CA LEU A 31 4.16 21.50 67.59
C LEU A 31 3.84 20.98 68.99
N PHE A 32 3.15 21.75 69.82
CA PHE A 32 2.62 21.32 71.11
C PHE A 32 1.18 20.84 70.96
N CYS A 33 0.89 19.63 71.45
CA CYS A 33 -0.44 19.05 71.46
C CYS A 33 -1.10 19.27 72.82
N GLY A 34 -2.16 20.06 72.85
CA GLY A 34 -2.93 20.35 74.07
C GLY A 34 -3.76 19.17 74.57
N TYR A 35 -4.00 18.14 73.74
CA TYR A 35 -4.77 16.96 74.17
C TYR A 35 -3.95 16.03 75.07
N ASP A 36 -2.74 15.68 74.65
CA ASP A 36 -1.83 14.79 75.40
C ASP A 36 -0.74 15.55 76.18
N GLN A 37 -0.68 16.88 76.06
CA GLN A 37 0.29 17.76 76.71
C GLN A 37 1.74 17.48 76.29
N GLU A 38 1.95 16.91 75.10
CA GLU A 38 3.28 16.59 74.58
C GLU A 38 3.68 17.50 73.41
N VAL A 39 5.00 17.71 73.30
CA VAL A 39 5.59 18.32 72.11
C VAL A 39 5.86 17.24 71.06
N LYS A 40 5.29 17.43 69.87
CA LYS A 40 5.47 16.57 68.69
C LYS A 40 6.56 17.18 67.80
N HIS A 41 7.66 16.46 67.63
CA HIS A 41 8.81 16.90 66.85
C HIS A 41 9.56 15.70 66.29
N TYR A 42 9.80 15.70 64.98
CA TYR A 42 10.36 14.57 64.23
C TYR A 42 11.58 15.01 63.40
N PRO A 43 12.72 15.34 64.06
CA PRO A 43 13.89 15.95 63.40
C PRO A 43 14.55 15.04 62.35
N GLU A 44 14.28 13.74 62.39
CA GLU A 44 14.75 12.78 61.38
C GLU A 44 14.01 12.90 60.04
N LYS A 45 12.89 13.65 59.98
CA LYS A 45 12.18 13.93 58.73
C LYS A 45 12.93 14.98 57.93
N ARG A 46 13.57 14.53 56.85
CA ARG A 46 14.29 15.36 55.88
C ARG A 46 13.62 15.29 54.50
N GLY A 47 13.93 16.29 53.67
CA GLY A 47 13.42 16.38 52.29
C GLY A 47 12.06 17.05 52.21
N ILE A 48 11.69 17.92 53.16
CA ILE A 48 10.50 18.75 53.06
C ILE A 48 10.89 19.98 52.27
N VAL A 49 10.34 20.13 51.05
CA VAL A 49 10.71 21.19 50.12
C VAL A 49 9.71 22.35 50.11
N HIS A 50 8.48 22.11 50.60
CA HIS A 50 7.45 23.14 50.76
C HIS A 50 6.46 22.69 51.83
N ASN A 51 5.90 23.61 52.61
CA ASN A 51 4.72 23.36 53.43
C ASN A 51 3.87 24.64 53.53
N GLU A 52 2.55 24.49 53.67
CA GLU A 52 1.62 25.62 53.63
C GLU A 52 0.25 25.23 54.19
N ILE A 53 -0.47 26.22 54.74
CA ILE A 53 -1.88 26.09 55.13
C ILE A 53 -2.73 26.99 54.23
N LEU A 54 -3.78 26.41 53.64
CA LEU A 54 -4.78 27.11 52.85
C LEU A 54 -6.09 27.18 53.64
N LEU A 55 -6.65 28.38 53.73
CA LEU A 55 -7.84 28.68 54.52
C LEU A 55 -9.03 29.02 53.62
N PRO A 56 -10.22 28.46 53.88
CA PRO A 56 -11.46 28.92 53.26
C PRO A 56 -11.83 30.31 53.80
N ALA A 57 -12.74 31.00 53.11
CA ALA A 57 -13.11 32.39 53.42
C ALA A 57 -13.55 32.59 54.88
N ASN A 58 -14.28 31.62 55.44
CA ASN A 58 -14.84 31.72 56.79
C ASN A 58 -13.86 31.28 57.90
N ALA A 59 -12.69 30.72 57.55
CA ALA A 59 -11.77 30.26 58.58
C ALA A 59 -11.04 31.43 59.27
N PRO A 60 -10.90 31.40 60.62
CA PRO A 60 -10.08 32.35 61.35
C PRO A 60 -8.67 32.46 60.76
N ARG A 61 -8.18 33.68 60.55
CA ARG A 61 -6.82 33.92 60.01
C ARG A 61 -5.73 33.35 60.91
N SER A 62 -5.97 33.23 62.21
CA SER A 62 -5.07 32.57 63.17
C SER A 62 -4.84 31.09 62.85
N TYR A 63 -5.72 30.42 62.11
CA TYR A 63 -5.50 29.05 61.66
C TYR A 63 -4.46 28.91 60.54
N ALA A 64 -3.90 30.03 60.05
CA ALA A 64 -2.68 29.97 59.24
C ALA A 64 -1.48 29.47 60.07
N ASP A 65 -1.54 29.58 61.40
CA ASP A 65 -0.62 28.89 62.31
C ASP A 65 -1.05 27.43 62.52
N ARG A 66 -0.14 26.52 62.19
CA ARG A 66 -0.39 25.07 62.20
C ARG A 66 -0.68 24.53 63.59
N ASN A 67 0.03 25.04 64.60
CA ASN A 67 -0.20 24.63 65.98
C ASN A 67 -1.61 25.03 66.43
N THR A 68 -2.04 26.24 66.10
CA THR A 68 -3.35 26.79 66.44
C THR A 68 -4.47 26.01 65.74
N LEU A 69 -4.38 25.79 64.42
CA LEU A 69 -5.40 25.06 63.66
C LEU A 69 -5.63 23.65 64.21
N TRP A 70 -4.58 22.83 64.33
CA TRP A 70 -4.75 21.43 64.68
C TRP A 70 -5.11 21.21 66.15
N ASN A 71 -4.68 22.09 67.05
CA ASN A 71 -5.19 22.07 68.42
C ASN A 71 -6.67 22.45 68.49
N ALA A 72 -7.11 23.46 67.73
CA ALA A 72 -8.52 23.82 67.67
C ALA A 72 -9.39 22.69 67.08
N ALA A 73 -8.89 22.00 66.04
CA ALA A 73 -9.55 20.85 65.43
C ALA A 73 -9.64 19.64 66.39
N GLU A 74 -8.61 19.36 67.18
CA GLU A 74 -8.65 18.29 68.18
C GLU A 74 -9.52 18.65 69.40
N ALA A 75 -9.53 19.92 69.83
CA ALA A 75 -10.28 20.36 71.01
C ALA A 75 -11.80 20.27 70.84
N VAL A 76 -12.32 20.46 69.62
CA VAL A 76 -13.75 20.28 69.33
C VAL A 76 -14.18 18.80 69.28
N GLU A 77 -13.21 17.89 69.18
CA GLU A 77 -13.43 16.45 69.11
C GLU A 77 -13.33 15.81 70.51
N LYS A 78 -14.49 15.55 71.12
CA LYS A 78 -14.59 15.13 72.54
C LYS A 78 -14.59 13.62 72.78
N GLN A 79 -14.72 12.79 71.75
CA GLN A 79 -14.87 11.33 71.91
C GLN A 79 -13.53 10.60 71.74
N TRP A 80 -13.37 9.47 72.43
CA TRP A 80 -12.13 8.65 72.34
C TRP A 80 -11.91 8.08 70.93
N ASN A 81 -12.99 7.90 70.15
CA ASN A 81 -12.98 7.39 68.78
C ASN A 81 -13.18 8.50 67.72
N SER A 82 -12.94 9.76 68.08
CA SER A 82 -13.07 10.88 67.14
C SER A 82 -12.12 10.75 65.94
N GLN A 83 -12.65 11.06 64.77
CA GLN A 83 -11.89 11.25 63.52
C GLN A 83 -11.40 12.70 63.44
N LEU A 84 -10.09 12.92 63.51
CA LEU A 84 -9.50 14.24 63.73
C LEU A 84 -9.22 14.99 62.42
N ALA A 85 -8.70 14.28 61.42
CA ALA A 85 -8.36 14.83 60.11
C ALA A 85 -8.52 13.77 59.02
N ARG A 86 -8.70 14.18 57.76
CA ARG A 86 -8.47 13.32 56.60
C ARG A 86 -7.06 13.58 56.07
N ARG A 87 -6.31 12.52 55.78
CA ARG A 87 -4.99 12.62 55.18
C ARG A 87 -4.98 12.02 53.79
N TRP A 88 -4.29 12.65 52.86
CA TRP A 88 -4.07 12.15 51.52
C TRP A 88 -2.60 12.23 51.15
N VAL A 89 -2.04 11.14 50.63
CA VAL A 89 -0.72 11.11 50.00
C VAL A 89 -0.90 11.10 48.49
N LEU A 90 -0.27 12.08 47.82
CA LEU A 90 -0.33 12.30 46.37
C LEU A 90 1.09 12.24 45.79
N THR A 91 1.39 11.35 44.85
CA THR A 91 2.67 11.43 44.10
C THR A 91 2.63 12.58 43.08
N ILE A 92 3.76 13.26 42.89
CA ILE A 92 3.95 14.30 41.88
C ILE A 92 4.79 13.72 40.73
N PRO A 93 4.42 13.94 39.44
CA PRO A 93 5.27 13.57 38.32
C PRO A 93 6.62 14.29 38.39
N ARG A 94 7.72 13.54 38.42
CA ARG A 94 9.09 14.10 38.40
C ARG A 94 9.41 14.88 37.13
N GLU A 95 8.64 14.63 36.07
CA GLU A 95 8.72 15.33 34.80
C GLU A 95 8.20 16.78 34.88
N ILE A 96 7.45 17.13 35.94
CA ILE A 96 7.09 18.52 36.27
C ILE A 96 8.29 19.19 36.98
N PRO A 97 8.63 20.44 36.62
CA PRO A 97 9.68 21.20 37.30
C PRO A 97 9.42 21.37 38.81
N PRO A 98 10.43 21.19 39.69
CA PRO A 98 10.25 21.27 41.14
C PRO A 98 9.71 22.62 41.65
N ASP A 99 10.02 23.72 40.97
CA ASP A 99 9.51 25.07 41.28
C ASP A 99 7.99 25.19 41.09
N GLN A 100 7.37 24.27 40.33
CA GLN A 100 5.93 24.22 40.11
C GLN A 100 5.18 23.29 41.07
N TYR A 101 5.87 22.50 41.91
CA TYR A 101 5.23 21.52 42.80
C TYR A 101 4.25 22.19 43.77
N ALA A 102 4.64 23.30 44.38
CA ALA A 102 3.78 24.04 45.29
C ALA A 102 2.55 24.60 44.58
N ALA A 103 2.69 25.13 43.36
CA ALA A 103 1.58 25.65 42.57
C ALA A 103 0.58 24.55 42.20
N LEU A 104 1.08 23.41 41.70
CA LEU A 104 0.26 22.24 41.35
C LEU A 104 -0.60 21.77 42.53
N VAL A 105 0.01 21.55 43.69
CA VAL A 105 -0.70 21.05 44.88
C VAL A 105 -1.66 22.12 45.41
N ARG A 106 -1.26 23.39 45.41
CA ARG A 106 -2.09 24.52 45.84
C ARG A 106 -3.34 24.67 44.98
N ASP A 107 -3.20 24.62 43.66
CA ASP A 107 -4.33 24.72 42.73
C ASP A 107 -5.33 23.58 42.94
N PHE A 108 -4.82 22.36 43.10
CA PHE A 108 -5.65 21.20 43.41
C PHE A 108 -6.42 21.37 44.71
N CYS A 109 -5.70 21.75 45.78
CA CYS A 109 -6.30 21.92 47.10
C CYS A 109 -7.32 23.06 47.13
N ASN A 110 -7.06 24.16 46.43
CA ASN A 110 -7.99 25.26 46.30
C ASN A 110 -9.28 24.84 45.61
N GLN A 111 -9.17 24.14 44.48
CA GLN A 111 -10.32 23.71 43.67
C GLN A 111 -11.16 22.66 44.39
N GLN A 112 -10.54 21.67 45.03
CA GLN A 112 -11.24 20.49 45.55
C GLN A 112 -11.66 20.60 47.03
N PHE A 113 -10.96 21.41 47.82
CA PHE A 113 -11.15 21.42 49.28
C PHE A 113 -11.46 22.80 49.85
N VAL A 114 -10.61 23.79 49.57
CA VAL A 114 -10.79 25.16 50.11
C VAL A 114 -12.10 25.76 49.60
N SER A 115 -12.41 25.56 48.31
CA SER A 115 -13.68 25.96 47.69
C SER A 115 -14.92 25.31 48.35
N LYS A 116 -14.73 24.21 49.07
CA LYS A 116 -15.79 23.46 49.77
C LYS A 116 -15.82 23.76 51.27
N GLY A 117 -14.99 24.68 51.75
CA GLY A 117 -14.96 25.12 53.16
C GLY A 117 -14.03 24.32 54.06
N MET A 118 -13.13 23.49 53.52
CA MET A 118 -12.12 22.78 54.31
C MET A 118 -10.87 23.63 54.50
N CYS A 119 -10.28 23.64 55.70
CA CYS A 119 -8.88 24.07 55.83
C CYS A 119 -7.97 22.94 55.34
N VAL A 120 -6.92 23.31 54.63
CA VAL A 120 -5.95 22.38 54.06
C VAL A 120 -4.58 22.68 54.63
N ASP A 121 -3.89 21.67 55.16
CA ASP A 121 -2.49 21.74 55.52
C ASP A 121 -1.72 20.74 54.66
N PHE A 122 -0.84 21.23 53.78
CA PHE A 122 -0.06 20.35 52.92
C PHE A 122 1.44 20.57 53.07
N ALA A 123 2.19 19.50 52.81
CA ALA A 123 3.64 19.51 52.75
C ALA A 123 4.13 18.65 51.58
N ILE A 124 5.15 19.13 50.87
CA ILE A 124 5.76 18.46 49.73
C ILE A 124 7.09 17.89 50.17
N HIS A 125 7.25 16.59 49.95
CA HIS A 125 8.43 15.81 50.30
C HIS A 125 9.14 15.38 49.03
N ASP A 126 10.41 15.74 48.90
CA ASP A 126 11.34 15.27 47.88
C ASP A 126 12.73 15.08 48.51
N LYS A 127 13.22 13.84 48.46
CA LYS A 127 14.55 13.46 48.97
C LYS A 127 15.61 13.38 47.88
N GLY A 128 15.25 13.71 46.63
CA GLY A 128 16.10 13.49 45.47
C GLY A 128 16.22 12.00 45.08
N ASP A 129 15.33 11.15 45.58
CA ASP A 129 15.29 9.71 45.28
C ASP A 129 14.35 9.37 44.11
N GLY A 130 13.79 10.40 43.45
CA GLY A 130 12.90 10.27 42.30
C GLY A 130 11.44 10.02 42.66
N ASN A 131 11.03 10.24 43.91
CA ASN A 131 9.65 10.11 44.36
C ASN A 131 9.13 11.39 45.09
N PRO A 132 9.00 12.53 44.39
CA PRO A 132 8.36 13.69 44.97
C PRO A 132 6.88 13.40 45.24
N HIS A 133 6.40 13.73 46.43
CA HIS A 133 5.02 13.50 46.86
C HIS A 133 4.54 14.57 47.83
N ALA A 134 3.24 14.80 47.86
CA ALA A 134 2.59 15.69 48.80
C ALA A 134 1.79 14.91 49.84
N HIS A 135 1.88 15.34 51.10
CA HIS A 135 0.94 15.01 52.14
C HIS A 135 -0.05 16.15 52.28
N VAL A 136 -1.34 15.86 52.25
CA VAL A 136 -2.43 16.82 52.40
C VAL A 136 -3.29 16.39 53.58
N MET A 137 -3.50 17.28 54.54
CA MET A 137 -4.39 17.10 55.68
C MET A 137 -5.58 18.06 55.58
N LEU A 138 -6.78 17.53 55.80
CA LEU A 138 -8.04 18.23 55.66
C LEU A 138 -8.82 18.20 56.97
N THR A 139 -9.42 19.32 57.33
CA THR A 139 -10.33 19.41 58.48
C THR A 139 -11.61 18.62 58.24
N MET A 140 -12.15 18.01 59.30
CA MET A 140 -13.33 17.14 59.21
C MET A 140 -14.66 17.83 59.58
N ARG A 141 -14.63 19.15 59.82
CA ARG A 141 -15.79 19.97 60.19
C ARG A 141 -15.84 21.22 59.32
N ALA A 142 -17.06 21.61 58.95
CA ALA A 142 -17.31 22.94 58.39
C ALA A 142 -17.27 24.01 59.49
N MET A 143 -17.17 25.26 59.06
CA MET A 143 -17.32 26.43 59.92
C MET A 143 -18.50 27.27 59.48
N ASP A 144 -19.13 27.96 60.42
CA ASP A 144 -20.11 29.01 60.11
C ASP A 144 -19.41 30.30 59.62
N GLU A 145 -20.20 31.32 59.31
CA GLU A 145 -19.72 32.64 58.84
C GLU A 145 -18.81 33.38 59.83
N HIS A 146 -18.80 32.97 61.10
CA HIS A 146 -17.95 33.54 62.15
C HIS A 146 -16.73 32.67 62.45
N GLY A 147 -16.49 31.61 61.68
CA GLY A 147 -15.34 30.73 61.85
C GLY A 147 -15.47 29.74 63.00
N LYS A 148 -16.69 29.51 63.51
CA LYS A 148 -16.94 28.51 64.57
C LYS A 148 -17.22 27.15 63.95
N TRP A 149 -16.60 26.11 64.54
CA TRP A 149 -16.80 24.72 64.11
C TRP A 149 -18.25 24.26 64.25
N LEU A 150 -18.79 23.72 63.17
CA LEU A 150 -20.11 23.11 63.14
C LEU A 150 -20.08 21.65 63.61
N PRO A 151 -21.20 21.09 64.11
CA PRO A 151 -21.38 19.66 64.29
C PRO A 151 -21.11 18.92 62.97
N LYS A 152 -20.49 17.74 62.99
CA LYS A 152 -20.33 16.91 61.77
C LYS A 152 -21.66 16.37 61.24
N SER A 153 -22.63 16.25 62.13
CA SER A 153 -23.93 15.68 61.85
C SER A 153 -24.97 16.18 62.84
N ARG A 154 -26.22 16.14 62.42
CA ARG A 154 -27.39 16.41 63.25
C ARG A 154 -28.31 15.19 63.29
N LYS A 155 -29.13 15.11 64.33
CA LYS A 155 -30.20 14.13 64.45
C LYS A 155 -31.45 14.69 63.78
N VAL A 156 -32.02 13.96 62.84
CA VAL A 156 -33.26 14.32 62.14
C VAL A 156 -34.33 13.29 62.49
N TYR A 157 -35.53 13.75 62.82
CA TYR A 157 -36.67 12.87 63.10
C TYR A 157 -37.35 12.50 61.79
N ASP A 158 -37.67 11.22 61.62
CA ASP A 158 -38.39 10.74 60.44
C ASP A 158 -39.86 11.14 60.54
N LEU A 159 -40.41 11.70 59.47
CA LEU A 159 -41.80 12.13 59.38
C LEU A 159 -42.63 11.12 58.57
N ASP A 160 -43.90 10.95 58.94
CA ASP A 160 -44.88 10.18 58.16
C ASP A 160 -45.47 11.01 57.00
N GLU A 161 -46.45 10.44 56.30
CA GLU A 161 -47.13 11.08 55.16
C GLU A 161 -47.85 12.39 55.52
N ASN A 162 -48.15 12.61 56.81
CA ASN A 162 -48.82 13.80 57.32
C ASN A 162 -47.83 14.84 57.88
N GLY A 163 -46.52 14.55 57.85
CA GLY A 163 -45.49 15.42 58.43
C GLY A 163 -45.34 15.28 59.95
N GLU A 164 -45.94 14.27 60.58
CA GLU A 164 -45.79 14.01 62.01
C GLU A 164 -44.60 13.07 62.27
N ARG A 165 -43.97 13.19 63.46
CA ARG A 165 -42.84 12.32 63.81
C ARG A 165 -43.29 10.87 63.95
N ILE A 166 -42.53 9.95 63.39
CA ILE A 166 -42.83 8.52 63.50
C ILE A 166 -42.44 8.01 64.90
N LYS A 167 -43.40 7.46 65.64
CA LYS A 167 -43.16 6.80 66.94
C LYS A 167 -42.94 5.30 66.75
N LEU A 168 -41.83 4.77 67.25
CA LEU A 168 -41.53 3.34 67.23
C LEU A 168 -42.33 2.61 68.33
N PRO A 169 -42.56 1.27 68.21
CA PRO A 169 -43.19 0.48 69.26
C PRO A 169 -42.52 0.58 70.64
N SER A 170 -41.22 0.91 70.66
CA SER A 170 -40.45 1.18 71.89
C SER A 170 -40.78 2.50 72.59
N GLY A 171 -41.69 3.31 72.03
CA GLY A 171 -42.03 4.65 72.53
C GLY A 171 -41.02 5.75 72.12
N ARG A 172 -39.88 5.40 71.53
CA ARG A 172 -38.89 6.35 71.00
C ARG A 172 -39.32 6.87 69.62
N TRP A 173 -38.98 8.12 69.34
CA TRP A 173 -39.13 8.68 67.99
C TRP A 173 -38.09 8.10 67.04
N LYS A 174 -38.54 7.70 65.85
CA LYS A 174 -37.67 7.28 64.75
C LYS A 174 -36.87 8.48 64.27
N SER A 175 -35.58 8.28 64.08
CA SER A 175 -34.66 9.33 63.68
C SER A 175 -33.46 8.73 62.98
N HIS A 176 -32.86 9.47 62.06
CA HIS A 176 -31.58 9.14 61.46
C HIS A 176 -30.56 10.26 61.71
N LYS A 177 -29.29 9.92 61.46
CA LYS A 177 -28.18 10.86 61.48
C LYS A 177 -28.03 11.43 60.07
N GLU A 178 -28.03 12.75 59.96
CA GLU A 178 -27.73 13.47 58.72
C GLU A 178 -26.41 14.20 58.88
N ASP A 179 -25.45 13.98 57.99
CA ASP A 179 -24.18 14.73 58.00
C ASP A 179 -24.42 16.17 57.53
N THR A 180 -23.74 17.14 58.15
CA THR A 180 -23.92 18.56 57.83
C THR A 180 -23.23 18.98 56.54
N VAL A 181 -22.30 18.15 56.06
CA VAL A 181 -21.57 18.30 54.81
C VAL A 181 -21.38 16.92 54.19
N ASP A 182 -21.22 16.88 52.87
CA ASP A 182 -21.13 15.65 52.10
C ASP A 182 -19.68 15.15 51.90
N TRP A 183 -18.70 15.77 52.56
CA TRP A 183 -17.27 15.51 52.34
C TRP A 183 -16.88 14.03 52.51
N ASN A 184 -17.64 13.25 53.29
CA ASN A 184 -17.41 11.83 53.56
C ASN A 184 -18.14 10.88 52.59
N ASP A 185 -18.88 11.39 51.61
CA ASP A 185 -19.47 10.57 50.55
C ASP A 185 -18.36 9.86 49.76
N ARG A 186 -18.50 8.54 49.58
CA ARG A 186 -17.50 7.69 48.91
C ARG A 186 -17.29 8.11 47.45
N LYS A 187 -18.26 8.75 46.79
CA LYS A 187 -18.11 9.26 45.42
C LYS A 187 -16.92 10.22 45.27
N TYR A 188 -16.62 10.99 46.32
CA TYR A 188 -15.55 11.97 46.29
C TYR A 188 -14.17 11.33 46.18
N CYS A 189 -13.99 10.07 46.59
CA CYS A 189 -12.74 9.36 46.37
C CYS A 189 -12.40 9.28 44.87
N GLU A 190 -13.37 8.88 44.03
CA GLU A 190 -13.17 8.77 42.58
C GLU A 190 -13.07 10.15 41.93
N ILE A 191 -13.92 11.11 42.33
CA ILE A 191 -13.88 12.49 41.82
C ILE A 191 -12.50 13.10 42.10
N TRP A 192 -12.05 13.10 43.35
CA TRP A 192 -10.79 13.75 43.68
C TRP A 192 -9.60 13.07 43.01
N ARG A 193 -9.59 11.73 42.92
CA ARG A 193 -8.56 11.02 42.15
C ARG A 193 -8.54 11.50 40.70
N HIS A 194 -9.69 11.56 40.05
CA HIS A 194 -9.77 12.03 38.67
C HIS A 194 -9.33 13.50 38.54
N GLU A 195 -9.73 14.38 39.45
CA GLU A 195 -9.31 15.78 39.43
C GLU A 195 -7.80 15.95 39.66
N TRP A 196 -7.20 15.06 40.46
CA TRP A 196 -5.74 15.02 40.62
C TRP A 196 -5.05 14.58 39.33
N GLU A 197 -5.59 13.58 38.63
CA GLU A 197 -5.11 13.17 37.31
C GLU A 197 -5.16 14.32 36.30
N ILE A 198 -6.31 15.01 36.22
CA ILE A 198 -6.53 16.14 35.31
C ILE A 198 -5.50 17.23 35.55
N ILE A 199 -5.30 17.63 36.82
CA ILE A 199 -4.40 18.75 37.11
C ILE A 199 -2.93 18.38 36.89
N GLN A 200 -2.52 17.15 37.23
CA GLN A 200 -1.19 16.65 36.89
C GLN A 200 -0.95 16.69 35.38
N ASN A 201 -1.91 16.20 34.58
CA ASN A 201 -1.81 16.18 33.13
C ASN A 201 -1.77 17.58 32.52
N ARG A 202 -2.52 18.54 33.08
CA ARG A 202 -2.49 19.95 32.67
C ARG A 202 -1.11 20.57 32.88
N TYR A 203 -0.48 20.31 34.02
CA TYR A 203 0.87 20.79 34.29
C TYR A 203 1.92 20.09 33.42
N LEU A 204 1.79 18.78 33.17
CA LEU A 204 2.65 18.08 32.22
C LEU A 204 2.55 18.70 30.81
N GLU A 205 1.33 18.95 30.34
CA GLU A 205 1.07 19.59 29.05
C GLU A 205 1.64 21.01 28.97
N ALA A 206 1.44 21.84 30.00
CA ALA A 206 1.99 23.20 30.06
C ALA A 206 3.54 23.23 30.00
N ASN A 207 4.18 22.14 30.45
CA ASN A 207 5.63 21.96 30.37
C ASN A 207 6.08 21.20 29.11
N ASN A 208 5.22 21.08 28.09
CA ASN A 208 5.48 20.36 26.83
C ASN A 208 5.94 18.90 27.05
N ARG A 209 5.47 18.26 28.12
CA ARG A 209 5.79 16.87 28.44
C ARG A 209 4.85 15.95 27.66
N PRO A 210 5.36 14.94 26.93
CA PRO A 210 4.51 13.96 26.26
C PRO A 210 3.86 12.97 27.24
N GLU A 211 4.37 12.86 28.47
CA GLU A 211 3.87 11.93 29.46
C GLU A 211 2.44 12.29 29.93
N ARG A 212 1.63 11.27 30.19
CA ARG A 212 0.29 11.40 30.80
C ARG A 212 0.10 10.37 31.91
N VAL A 213 -0.61 10.80 32.93
CA VAL A 213 -1.06 10.01 34.08
C VAL A 213 -2.49 9.55 33.82
N ASP A 214 -2.78 8.30 34.15
CA ASP A 214 -4.14 7.74 34.21
C ASP A 214 -4.23 6.93 35.51
N LEU A 215 -5.11 7.37 36.42
CA LEU A 215 -5.26 6.80 37.75
C LEU A 215 -6.28 5.66 37.81
N ARG A 216 -6.87 5.29 36.68
CA ARG A 216 -7.70 4.10 36.56
C ARG A 216 -6.81 2.85 36.57
N SER A 217 -7.38 1.71 36.95
CA SER A 217 -6.68 0.43 36.80
C SER A 217 -6.42 0.13 35.32
N TYR A 218 -5.40 -0.69 35.03
CA TYR A 218 -5.15 -1.14 33.64
C TYR A 218 -6.40 -1.77 33.00
N GLU A 219 -7.20 -2.50 33.77
CA GLU A 219 -8.50 -3.04 33.34
C GLU A 219 -9.47 -1.95 32.88
N ARG A 220 -9.67 -0.89 33.68
CA ARG A 220 -10.54 0.25 33.33
C ARG A 220 -9.99 1.08 32.16
N GLN A 221 -8.69 0.97 31.86
CA GLN A 221 -8.06 1.56 30.67
C GLN A 221 -8.20 0.66 29.42
N GLY A 222 -8.69 -0.58 29.57
CA GLY A 222 -8.72 -1.57 28.49
C GLY A 222 -7.32 -2.10 28.12
N LEU A 223 -6.35 -1.97 29.02
CA LEU A 223 -4.99 -2.44 28.84
C LEU A 223 -4.86 -3.87 29.38
N ASP A 224 -4.49 -4.79 28.49
CA ASP A 224 -4.11 -6.15 28.86
C ASP A 224 -2.66 -6.15 29.39
N ILE A 225 -2.51 -5.64 30.62
CA ILE A 225 -1.25 -5.53 31.37
C ILE A 225 -1.54 -6.03 32.79
N ILE A 226 -0.74 -6.99 33.25
CA ILE A 226 -0.84 -7.49 34.62
C ILE A 226 -0.18 -6.48 35.57
N PRO A 227 -0.90 -5.92 36.57
CA PRO A 227 -0.32 -4.98 37.51
C PRO A 227 0.64 -5.67 38.48
N THR A 228 1.71 -4.97 38.87
CA THR A 228 2.64 -5.44 39.91
C THR A 228 2.04 -5.28 41.31
N VAL A 229 2.49 -6.11 42.25
CA VAL A 229 2.13 -6.02 43.66
C VAL A 229 3.00 -4.99 44.39
N HIS A 230 2.42 -4.24 45.32
CA HIS A 230 3.14 -3.22 46.08
C HIS A 230 4.30 -3.80 46.91
N GLU A 231 5.52 -3.33 46.63
CA GLU A 231 6.71 -3.62 47.44
C GLU A 231 6.79 -2.65 48.61
N GLY A 232 6.36 -3.09 49.79
CA GLY A 232 6.53 -2.30 51.01
C GLY A 232 7.99 -1.98 51.32
N ALA A 233 8.24 -1.00 52.20
CA ALA A 233 9.59 -0.50 52.50
C ALA A 233 10.58 -1.61 52.92
N ALA A 234 10.14 -2.57 53.75
CA ALA A 234 10.96 -3.70 54.19
C ALA A 234 11.36 -4.61 53.01
N VAL A 235 10.41 -4.95 52.14
CA VAL A 235 10.64 -5.75 50.93
C VAL A 235 11.66 -5.05 50.02
N ARG A 236 11.45 -3.74 49.79
CA ARG A 236 12.34 -2.94 48.96
C ARG A 236 13.77 -2.87 49.52
N GLN A 237 13.92 -2.76 50.84
CA GLN A 237 15.23 -2.78 51.50
C GLN A 237 15.93 -4.13 51.39
N MET A 238 15.20 -5.25 51.52
CA MET A 238 15.75 -6.59 51.32
C MET A 238 16.22 -6.79 49.88
N GLU A 239 15.40 -6.44 48.90
CA GLU A 239 15.74 -6.52 47.47
C GLU A 239 16.95 -5.63 47.12
N LYS A 240 17.06 -4.43 47.73
CA LYS A 240 18.22 -3.55 47.55
C LYS A 240 19.52 -4.17 48.09
N ARG A 241 19.44 -5.05 49.08
CA ARG A 241 20.58 -5.83 49.60
C ARG A 241 20.85 -7.11 48.82
N GLY A 242 20.12 -7.35 47.71
CA GLY A 242 20.24 -8.56 46.90
C GLY A 242 19.49 -9.77 47.45
N ILE A 243 18.69 -9.61 48.51
CA ILE A 243 17.88 -10.69 49.08
C ILE A 243 16.57 -10.76 48.29
N GLN A 244 16.39 -11.84 47.54
CA GLN A 244 15.16 -12.07 46.80
C GLN A 244 14.00 -12.38 47.75
N THR A 245 12.86 -11.76 47.47
CA THR A 245 11.62 -11.90 48.21
C THR A 245 10.54 -12.49 47.30
N ASN A 246 9.52 -13.13 47.89
CA ASN A 246 8.40 -13.68 47.12
C ASN A 246 7.68 -12.60 46.30
N ILE A 247 7.50 -11.39 46.88
CA ILE A 247 6.89 -10.25 46.19
C ILE A 247 7.78 -9.75 45.04
N GLY A 248 9.09 -9.62 45.26
CA GLY A 248 10.02 -9.21 44.22
C GLY A 248 10.11 -10.22 43.06
N ASN A 249 10.08 -11.52 43.37
CA ASN A 249 10.02 -12.59 42.36
C ASN A 249 8.74 -12.52 41.53
N LEU A 250 7.58 -12.40 42.19
CA LEU A 250 6.29 -12.22 41.51
C LEU A 250 6.29 -10.99 40.59
N ASN A 251 6.84 -9.86 41.05
CA ASN A 251 6.94 -8.65 40.21
C ASN A 251 7.90 -8.81 39.04
N ARG A 252 8.98 -9.58 39.18
CA ARG A 252 9.89 -9.93 38.07
C ARG A 252 9.17 -10.78 37.03
N GLU A 253 8.41 -11.79 37.46
CA GLU A 253 7.61 -12.65 36.58
C GLU A 253 6.54 -11.86 35.83
N ILE A 254 5.79 -11.00 36.53
CA ILE A 254 4.78 -10.10 35.93
C ILE A 254 5.42 -9.19 34.87
N LYS A 255 6.58 -8.60 35.16
CA LYS A 255 7.29 -7.75 34.19
C LYS A 255 7.75 -8.55 32.97
N ALA A 256 8.25 -9.76 33.17
CA ALA A 256 8.66 -10.65 32.07
C ALA A 256 7.46 -11.04 31.20
N ALA A 257 6.34 -11.44 31.80
CA ALA A 257 5.10 -11.77 31.10
C ALA A 257 4.56 -10.58 30.28
N ASN A 258 4.50 -9.38 30.88
CA ASN A 258 4.08 -8.16 30.19
C ASN A 258 5.00 -7.82 29.00
N SER A 259 6.32 -7.99 29.15
CA SER A 259 7.30 -7.74 28.08
C SER A 259 7.15 -8.75 26.93
N LEU A 260 6.96 -10.03 27.24
CA LEU A 260 6.70 -11.07 26.27
C LEU A 260 5.41 -10.78 25.49
N MET A 261 4.33 -10.44 26.20
CA MET A 261 3.05 -10.13 25.59
C MET A 261 3.13 -8.91 24.66
N LYS A 262 3.85 -7.85 25.07
CA LYS A 262 4.13 -6.69 24.21
C LYS A 262 4.86 -7.10 22.92
N SER A 263 5.86 -7.97 23.04
CA SER A 263 6.65 -8.46 21.90
C SER A 263 5.79 -9.30 20.95
N ILE A 264 4.93 -10.18 21.48
CA ILE A 264 3.97 -10.96 20.69
C ILE A 264 3.02 -10.05 19.92
N ARG A 265 2.43 -9.03 20.56
CA ARG A 265 1.55 -8.07 19.89
C ARG A 265 2.26 -7.32 18.76
N GLN A 266 3.52 -6.94 18.97
CA GLN A 266 4.31 -6.28 17.92
C GLN A 266 4.61 -7.22 16.75
N LEU A 267 4.96 -8.49 17.02
CA LEU A 267 5.15 -9.50 15.99
C LEU A 267 3.88 -9.72 15.17
N ILE A 268 2.72 -9.85 15.82
CA ILE A 268 1.41 -9.98 15.14
C ILE A 268 1.14 -8.75 14.25
N LYS A 269 1.40 -7.53 14.74
CA LYS A 269 1.23 -6.30 13.95
C LYS A 269 2.13 -6.31 12.71
N ASN A 270 3.39 -6.68 12.87
CA ASN A 270 4.35 -6.75 11.76
C ASN A 270 3.93 -7.81 10.74
N LEU A 271 3.52 -9.01 11.19
CA LEU A 271 3.03 -10.07 10.31
C LEU A 271 1.78 -9.65 9.53
N LYS A 272 0.84 -8.94 10.16
CA LYS A 272 -0.33 -8.38 9.46
C LYS A 272 0.08 -7.39 8.37
N GLY A 273 1.05 -6.51 8.65
CA GLY A 273 1.60 -5.59 7.66
C GLY A 273 2.22 -6.34 6.48
N TRP A 274 3.05 -7.35 6.77
CA TRP A 274 3.69 -8.16 5.74
C TRP A 274 2.70 -8.95 4.87
N ILE A 275 1.61 -9.47 5.45
CA ILE A 275 0.53 -10.13 4.70
C ILE A 275 -0.13 -9.16 3.71
N ILE A 276 -0.37 -7.91 4.13
CA ILE A 276 -0.95 -6.88 3.26
C ILE A 276 0.00 -6.60 2.09
N GLU A 277 1.27 -6.32 2.36
CA GLU A 277 2.29 -6.08 1.32
C GLU A 277 2.43 -7.26 0.35
N LEU A 278 2.45 -8.49 0.86
CA LEU A 278 2.47 -9.71 0.03
C LEU A 278 1.23 -9.82 -0.85
N SER A 279 0.06 -9.48 -0.33
CA SER A 279 -1.20 -9.53 -1.08
C SER A 279 -1.22 -8.51 -2.22
N GLU A 280 -0.66 -7.32 -2.00
CA GLU A 280 -0.50 -6.28 -3.02
C GLU A 280 0.48 -6.72 -4.10
N LYS A 281 1.67 -7.20 -3.73
CA LYS A 281 2.65 -7.75 -4.68
C LYS A 281 2.10 -8.91 -5.49
N ARG A 282 1.32 -9.80 -4.87
CA ARG A 282 0.66 -10.89 -5.59
C ARG A 282 -0.32 -10.35 -6.62
N LYS A 283 -1.08 -9.30 -6.30
CA LYS A 283 -2.02 -8.67 -7.22
C LYS A 283 -1.30 -8.03 -8.40
N GLU A 284 -0.19 -7.32 -8.15
CA GLU A 284 0.66 -6.74 -9.19
C GLU A 284 1.21 -7.81 -10.12
N LEU A 285 1.80 -8.88 -9.57
CA LEU A 285 2.35 -10.00 -10.35
C LEU A 285 1.26 -10.72 -11.16
N LEU A 286 0.05 -10.87 -10.62
CA LEU A 286 -1.08 -11.41 -11.37
C LEU A 286 -1.52 -10.48 -12.50
N ALA A 287 -1.49 -9.16 -12.30
CA ALA A 287 -1.81 -8.18 -13.34
C ALA A 287 -0.75 -8.15 -14.44
N GLU A 288 0.54 -8.22 -14.08
CA GLU A 288 1.67 -8.33 -15.01
C GLU A 288 1.57 -9.61 -15.83
N LYS A 289 1.38 -10.77 -15.18
CA LYS A 289 1.19 -12.04 -15.87
C LYS A 289 -0.03 -12.04 -16.78
N ALA A 290 -1.14 -11.42 -16.35
CA ALA A 290 -2.32 -11.27 -17.20
C ALA A 290 -2.05 -10.35 -18.41
N ALA A 291 -1.22 -9.31 -18.25
CA ALA A 291 -0.81 -8.44 -19.34
C ALA A 291 0.13 -9.16 -20.32
N GLU A 292 1.10 -9.93 -19.83
CA GLU A 292 1.95 -10.79 -20.67
C GLU A 292 1.10 -11.81 -21.45
N GLU A 293 0.19 -12.51 -20.76
CA GLU A 293 -0.68 -13.50 -21.39
C GLU A 293 -1.60 -12.86 -22.43
N ALA A 294 -2.06 -11.62 -22.23
CA ALA A 294 -2.94 -10.92 -23.16
C ALA A 294 -2.31 -10.70 -24.55
N VAL A 295 -0.99 -10.73 -24.68
CA VAL A 295 -0.26 -10.54 -25.96
C VAL A 295 -0.11 -11.86 -26.75
N PHE A 296 -0.42 -13.01 -26.14
CA PHE A 296 -0.39 -14.28 -26.89
C PHE A 296 -1.48 -14.35 -27.95
N LEU A 297 -1.16 -14.97 -29.09
CA LEU A 297 -2.06 -15.09 -30.24
C LEU A 297 -3.44 -15.67 -29.85
N PRO A 298 -3.57 -16.71 -29.01
CA PRO A 298 -4.88 -17.21 -28.62
C PRO A 298 -5.75 -16.15 -27.93
N ASN A 299 -5.17 -15.36 -27.03
CA ASN A 299 -5.88 -14.32 -26.29
C ASN A 299 -6.23 -13.13 -27.20
N LEU A 300 -5.33 -12.77 -28.12
CA LEU A 300 -5.60 -11.75 -29.14
C LEU A 300 -6.73 -12.18 -30.10
N LEU A 301 -6.81 -13.46 -30.47
CA LEU A 301 -7.90 -13.99 -31.29
C LEU A 301 -9.24 -14.01 -30.52
N MET A 302 -9.22 -14.30 -29.22
CA MET A 302 -10.42 -14.15 -28.39
C MET A 302 -10.84 -12.68 -28.26
N LYS A 303 -9.89 -11.74 -28.16
CA LYS A 303 -10.18 -10.30 -28.18
C LYS A 303 -10.76 -9.85 -29.53
N TYR A 304 -10.29 -10.39 -30.64
CA TYR A 304 -10.89 -10.17 -31.97
C TYR A 304 -12.35 -10.63 -32.02
N MET A 305 -12.69 -11.78 -31.41
CA MET A 305 -14.08 -12.26 -31.33
C MET A 305 -14.99 -11.25 -30.61
N GLU A 306 -14.52 -10.64 -29.51
CA GLU A 306 -15.29 -9.62 -28.80
C GLU A 306 -15.46 -8.34 -29.62
N VAL A 307 -14.43 -7.90 -30.35
CA VAL A 307 -14.53 -6.77 -31.29
C VAL A 307 -15.60 -7.06 -32.36
N ARG A 308 -15.59 -8.26 -32.94
CA ARG A 308 -16.57 -8.68 -33.96
C ARG A 308 -17.98 -8.85 -33.42
N LYS A 309 -18.11 -9.23 -32.16
CA LYS A 309 -19.40 -9.29 -31.46
C LYS A 309 -19.96 -7.88 -31.24
N ALA A 310 -19.13 -6.94 -30.81
CA ALA A 310 -19.50 -5.54 -30.63
C ALA A 310 -19.91 -4.88 -31.95
N GLU A 311 -19.18 -5.10 -33.06
CA GLU A 311 -19.53 -4.59 -34.40
C GLU A 311 -20.88 -5.09 -34.94
N ARG A 312 -21.44 -6.15 -34.34
CA ARG A 312 -22.73 -6.72 -34.71
C ARG A 312 -23.81 -6.47 -33.67
N SER A 313 -23.60 -5.54 -32.73
CA SER A 313 -24.61 -5.19 -31.72
C SER A 313 -25.96 -4.84 -32.34
N ASP A 314 -25.94 -4.17 -33.48
CA ASP A 314 -27.13 -3.62 -34.13
C ASP A 314 -27.75 -4.58 -35.17
N TRP A 315 -27.19 -5.78 -35.32
CA TRP A 315 -27.71 -6.79 -36.25
C TRP A 315 -28.94 -7.50 -35.67
N THR A 316 -29.73 -8.12 -36.56
CA THR A 316 -30.80 -9.03 -36.12
C THR A 316 -30.20 -10.22 -35.36
N ARG A 317 -30.97 -10.80 -34.44
CA ARG A 317 -30.52 -11.94 -33.61
C ARG A 317 -30.07 -13.15 -34.44
N ALA A 318 -30.75 -13.42 -35.56
CA ALA A 318 -30.34 -14.45 -36.51
C ALA A 318 -29.00 -14.11 -37.21
N GLY A 319 -28.78 -12.83 -37.55
CA GLY A 319 -27.53 -12.33 -38.10
C GLY A 319 -26.37 -12.41 -37.11
N GLN A 320 -26.59 -12.05 -35.84
CA GLN A 320 -25.62 -12.19 -34.76
C GLN A 320 -25.18 -13.64 -34.60
N ASN A 321 -26.14 -14.58 -34.47
CA ASN A 321 -25.84 -16.00 -34.30
C ASN A 321 -25.04 -16.59 -35.48
N ARG A 322 -25.44 -16.26 -36.71
CA ARG A 322 -24.68 -16.70 -37.92
C ARG A 322 -23.29 -16.09 -37.97
N GLY A 323 -23.14 -14.82 -37.60
CA GLY A 323 -21.85 -14.12 -37.54
C GLY A 323 -20.92 -14.74 -36.50
N THR A 324 -21.39 -14.92 -35.27
CA THR A 324 -20.63 -15.53 -34.17
C THR A 324 -20.21 -16.96 -34.50
N SER A 325 -21.10 -17.77 -35.09
CA SER A 325 -20.77 -19.14 -35.49
C SER A 325 -19.68 -19.19 -36.57
N LYS A 326 -19.71 -18.27 -37.55
CA LYS A 326 -18.67 -18.16 -38.57
C LYS A 326 -17.33 -17.75 -37.99
N ASP A 327 -17.30 -16.72 -37.14
CA ASP A 327 -16.05 -16.27 -36.53
C ASP A 327 -15.47 -17.33 -35.59
N LEU A 328 -16.31 -18.01 -34.80
CA LEU A 328 -15.88 -19.09 -33.92
C LEU A 328 -15.22 -20.22 -34.72
N LYS A 329 -15.79 -20.59 -35.87
CA LYS A 329 -15.20 -21.60 -36.76
C LYS A 329 -13.84 -21.14 -37.28
N ALA A 330 -13.74 -19.92 -37.80
CA ALA A 330 -12.50 -19.37 -38.35
C ALA A 330 -11.40 -19.24 -37.28
N VAL A 331 -11.74 -18.74 -36.09
CA VAL A 331 -10.81 -18.60 -34.97
C VAL A 331 -10.37 -19.97 -34.44
N SER A 332 -11.28 -20.95 -34.34
CA SER A 332 -10.92 -22.32 -33.92
C SER A 332 -9.97 -23.01 -34.90
N GLU A 333 -10.21 -22.86 -36.20
CA GLU A 333 -9.32 -23.38 -37.26
C GLU A 333 -7.93 -22.74 -37.18
N ALA A 334 -7.88 -21.42 -36.95
CA ALA A 334 -6.61 -20.71 -36.76
C ALA A 334 -5.88 -21.11 -35.47
N LEU A 335 -6.57 -21.25 -34.34
CA LEU A 335 -5.98 -21.73 -33.09
C LEU A 335 -5.35 -23.12 -33.28
N SER A 336 -6.08 -24.02 -33.94
CA SER A 336 -5.59 -25.36 -34.27
C SER A 336 -4.37 -25.32 -35.21
N TYR A 337 -4.35 -24.38 -36.16
CA TYR A 337 -3.21 -24.17 -37.04
C TYR A 337 -1.98 -23.64 -36.28
N LEU A 338 -2.14 -22.59 -35.48
CA LEU A 338 -1.09 -21.99 -34.65
C LEU A 338 -0.49 -23.04 -33.70
N GLN A 339 -1.33 -23.82 -33.04
CA GLN A 339 -0.90 -24.91 -32.16
C GLN A 339 -0.05 -25.96 -32.90
N ARG A 340 -0.48 -26.42 -34.08
CA ARG A 340 0.28 -27.38 -34.89
C ARG A 340 1.62 -26.84 -35.37
N LYS A 341 1.72 -25.52 -35.61
CA LYS A 341 2.94 -24.85 -36.05
C LYS A 341 3.81 -24.34 -34.90
N GLY A 342 3.36 -24.50 -33.65
CA GLY A 342 4.08 -24.01 -32.46
C GLY A 342 4.17 -22.49 -32.38
N LEU A 343 3.22 -21.76 -32.97
CA LEU A 343 3.21 -20.30 -33.00
C LEU A 343 2.34 -19.76 -31.86
N SER A 344 2.93 -19.01 -30.93
CA SER A 344 2.26 -18.58 -29.71
C SER A 344 2.25 -17.06 -29.53
N THR A 345 3.26 -16.36 -30.04
CA THR A 345 3.42 -14.91 -29.93
C THR A 345 3.26 -14.20 -31.29
N VAL A 346 3.08 -12.88 -31.27
CA VAL A 346 3.07 -12.06 -32.49
C VAL A 346 4.44 -12.10 -33.19
N GLU A 347 5.52 -12.18 -32.44
CA GLU A 347 6.88 -12.34 -32.99
C GLU A 347 7.05 -13.66 -33.73
N ASP A 348 6.57 -14.78 -33.16
CA ASP A 348 6.57 -16.09 -33.83
C ASP A 348 5.83 -16.00 -35.17
N LEU A 349 4.66 -15.35 -35.18
CA LEU A 349 3.82 -15.18 -36.36
C LEU A 349 4.54 -14.37 -37.45
N GLU A 350 5.14 -13.24 -37.11
CA GLU A 350 5.83 -12.36 -38.06
C GLU A 350 7.08 -13.02 -38.64
N ASN A 351 7.89 -13.67 -37.79
CA ASN A 351 9.06 -14.42 -38.23
C ASN A 351 8.68 -15.58 -39.16
N PHE A 352 7.58 -16.28 -38.86
CA PHE A 352 7.08 -17.38 -39.69
C PHE A 352 6.53 -16.88 -41.04
N ILE A 353 5.85 -15.72 -41.06
CA ILE A 353 5.40 -15.07 -42.31
C ILE A 353 6.59 -14.67 -43.17
N GLU A 354 7.63 -14.08 -42.57
CA GLU A 354 8.82 -13.65 -43.31
C GLU A 354 9.57 -14.84 -43.93
N THR A 355 9.82 -15.88 -43.14
CA THR A 355 10.50 -17.10 -43.60
C THR A 355 9.72 -17.83 -44.68
N SER A 356 8.41 -18.01 -44.48
CA SER A 356 7.52 -18.61 -45.49
C SER A 356 7.46 -17.78 -46.78
N GLY A 357 7.46 -16.44 -46.64
CA GLY A 357 7.53 -15.51 -47.77
C GLY A 357 8.83 -15.64 -48.58
N LYS A 358 9.97 -15.81 -47.91
CA LYS A 358 11.27 -16.07 -48.55
C LYS A 358 11.25 -17.39 -49.32
N SER A 359 10.78 -18.47 -48.69
CA SER A 359 10.64 -19.78 -49.35
C SER A 359 9.76 -19.72 -50.61
N ALA A 360 8.61 -19.03 -50.53
CA ALA A 360 7.74 -18.84 -51.69
C ALA A 360 8.42 -18.04 -52.82
N ALA A 361 9.20 -17.02 -52.46
CA ALA A 361 9.98 -16.23 -53.43
C ALA A 361 11.09 -17.07 -54.08
N ASP A 362 11.75 -17.93 -53.31
CA ASP A 362 12.80 -18.82 -53.81
C ASP A 362 12.26 -19.88 -54.76
N TYR A 363 11.12 -20.51 -54.44
CA TYR A 363 10.46 -21.43 -55.38
C TYR A 363 10.10 -20.74 -56.69
N ARG A 364 9.52 -19.53 -56.64
CA ARG A 364 9.23 -18.74 -57.85
C ARG A 364 10.49 -18.40 -58.64
N LYS A 365 11.58 -18.05 -57.95
CA LYS A 365 12.88 -17.72 -58.57
C LYS A 365 13.48 -18.94 -59.27
N GLN A 366 13.33 -20.14 -58.72
CA GLN A 366 13.80 -21.38 -59.32
C GLN A 366 12.92 -21.88 -60.46
N MET A 367 11.60 -21.62 -60.40
CA MET A 367 10.62 -22.06 -61.37
C MET A 367 10.61 -21.18 -62.63
N LYS A 368 10.67 -19.85 -62.47
CA LYS A 368 10.61 -18.89 -63.58
C LYS A 368 11.61 -19.13 -64.75
N PRO A 369 12.92 -19.40 -64.51
CA PRO A 369 13.84 -19.69 -65.60
C PRO A 369 13.52 -21.04 -66.29
N LYS A 370 13.02 -22.04 -65.54
CA LYS A 370 12.62 -23.33 -66.10
C LYS A 370 11.36 -23.19 -66.98
N GLU A 371 10.37 -22.44 -66.53
CA GLU A 371 9.18 -22.10 -67.33
C GLU A 371 9.58 -21.35 -68.61
N THR A 372 10.50 -20.38 -68.47
CA THR A 372 11.00 -19.62 -69.61
C THR A 372 11.71 -20.53 -70.62
N ARG A 373 12.55 -21.46 -70.16
CA ARG A 373 13.24 -22.43 -71.03
C ARG A 373 12.26 -23.41 -71.67
N SER A 374 11.31 -23.94 -70.92
CA SER A 374 10.27 -24.84 -71.45
C SER A 374 9.48 -24.18 -72.58
N ASN A 375 9.03 -22.93 -72.37
CA ASN A 375 8.34 -22.14 -73.40
C ASN A 375 9.22 -21.88 -74.64
N VAL A 376 10.53 -21.67 -74.45
CA VAL A 376 11.48 -21.51 -75.56
C VAL A 376 11.62 -22.80 -76.36
N ILE A 377 11.71 -23.95 -75.69
CA ILE A 377 11.78 -25.27 -76.35
C ILE A 377 10.49 -25.55 -77.14
N ASP A 378 9.32 -25.29 -76.55
CA ASP A 378 8.02 -25.36 -77.26
C ASP A 378 8.02 -24.54 -78.54
N ALA A 379 8.48 -23.29 -78.45
CA ALA A 379 8.55 -22.39 -79.58
C ALA A 379 9.60 -22.83 -80.63
N ILE A 380 10.72 -23.43 -80.22
CA ILE A 380 11.72 -24.02 -81.14
C ILE A 380 11.13 -25.24 -81.86
N LEU A 381 10.44 -26.14 -81.14
CA LEU A 381 9.81 -27.32 -81.72
C LEU A 381 8.68 -26.94 -82.70
N ALA A 382 7.88 -25.93 -82.35
CA ALA A 382 6.89 -25.34 -83.24
C ALA A 382 7.55 -24.74 -84.49
N ALA A 383 8.59 -23.92 -84.33
CA ALA A 383 9.32 -23.31 -85.45
C ALA A 383 9.99 -24.36 -86.36
N ARG A 384 10.54 -25.46 -85.81
CA ARG A 384 11.09 -26.57 -86.61
C ARG A 384 10.01 -27.28 -87.42
N THR A 385 8.82 -27.44 -86.83
CA THR A 385 7.67 -28.05 -87.51
C THR A 385 7.18 -27.14 -88.65
N ASP A 386 7.02 -25.84 -88.38
CA ASP A 386 6.67 -24.82 -89.36
C ASP A 386 7.67 -24.76 -90.51
N CYS A 387 8.98 -24.76 -90.23
CA CYS A 387 10.01 -24.82 -91.26
C CYS A 387 9.89 -26.09 -92.11
N LYS A 388 9.65 -27.26 -91.52
CA LYS A 388 9.51 -28.52 -92.26
C LYS A 388 8.28 -28.51 -93.18
N GLU A 389 7.13 -28.09 -92.66
CA GLU A 389 5.86 -28.05 -93.40
C GLU A 389 5.88 -27.04 -94.53
N CYS A 390 6.43 -25.85 -94.28
CA CYS A 390 6.42 -24.74 -95.22
C CYS A 390 7.61 -24.77 -96.21
N LYS A 391 8.61 -25.63 -96.00
CA LYS A 391 9.81 -25.74 -96.86
C LYS A 391 9.50 -25.92 -98.36
N PRO A 392 8.61 -26.84 -98.77
CA PRO A 392 8.34 -27.06 -100.19
C PRO A 392 7.71 -25.84 -100.89
N VAL A 393 6.88 -25.09 -100.15
CA VAL A 393 6.26 -23.84 -100.64
C VAL A 393 7.28 -22.72 -100.68
N TYR A 394 8.14 -22.63 -99.65
CA TYR A 394 9.20 -21.64 -99.58
C TYR A 394 10.29 -21.85 -100.66
N GLU A 395 10.65 -23.09 -100.99
CA GLU A 395 11.58 -23.39 -102.08
C GLU A 395 11.00 -23.01 -103.45
N LYS A 396 9.69 -23.20 -103.67
CA LYS A 396 8.99 -22.69 -104.86
C LYS A 396 9.05 -21.17 -104.91
N TYR A 397 8.78 -20.51 -103.78
CA TYR A 397 8.92 -19.06 -103.64
C TYR A 397 10.34 -18.55 -103.93
N GLN A 398 11.38 -19.25 -103.46
CA GLN A 398 12.78 -18.89 -103.71
C GLN A 398 13.15 -18.96 -105.20
N LYS A 399 12.63 -19.95 -105.93
CA LYS A 399 12.88 -20.16 -107.36
C LYS A 399 12.15 -19.16 -108.28
N ILE A 400 11.29 -18.31 -107.74
CA ILE A 400 10.65 -17.22 -108.48
C ILE A 400 11.60 -16.01 -108.47
N PHE A 401 12.08 -15.62 -109.66
CA PHE A 401 13.01 -14.50 -109.84
C PHE A 401 12.31 -13.22 -110.33
N PHE A 402 11.10 -13.33 -110.90
CA PHE A 402 10.34 -12.18 -111.38
C PHE A 402 9.56 -11.51 -110.24
N LYS A 403 9.87 -10.23 -109.95
CA LYS A 403 9.42 -9.51 -108.75
C LYS A 403 7.89 -9.50 -108.56
N LYS A 404 7.13 -9.15 -109.60
CA LYS A 404 5.64 -9.09 -109.53
C LYS A 404 5.01 -10.46 -109.23
N THR A 405 5.55 -11.52 -109.82
CA THR A 405 5.08 -12.90 -109.63
C THR A 405 5.47 -13.43 -108.25
N LYS A 406 6.64 -13.01 -107.73
CA LYS A 406 7.14 -13.38 -106.40
C LYS A 406 6.31 -12.76 -105.28
N GLU A 407 5.95 -11.49 -105.42
CA GLU A 407 5.10 -10.77 -104.46
C GLU A 407 3.66 -11.34 -104.45
N LYS A 408 3.10 -11.66 -105.63
CA LYS A 408 1.79 -12.34 -105.73
C LYS A 408 1.80 -13.72 -105.07
N PHE A 409 2.85 -14.52 -105.31
CA PHE A 409 3.03 -15.84 -104.69
C PHE A 409 3.15 -15.75 -103.15
N LYS A 410 3.84 -14.72 -102.62
CA LYS A 410 3.95 -14.48 -101.18
C LYS A 410 2.60 -14.10 -100.53
N LEU A 411 1.72 -13.42 -101.27
CA LEU A 411 0.39 -13.05 -100.81
C LEU A 411 -0.59 -14.23 -100.84
N GLU A 412 -0.49 -15.09 -101.85
CA GLU A 412 -1.33 -16.29 -102.03
C GLU A 412 -0.92 -17.48 -101.14
N HIS A 413 0.33 -17.49 -100.66
CA HIS A 413 0.89 -18.55 -99.82
C HIS A 413 1.39 -18.03 -98.46
N PRO A 414 0.53 -17.95 -97.42
CA PRO A 414 0.92 -17.51 -96.08
C PRO A 414 2.02 -18.37 -95.43
N GLU A 415 2.25 -19.58 -95.95
CA GLU A 415 3.35 -20.48 -95.59
C GLU A 415 4.73 -19.82 -95.76
N VAL A 416 4.87 -18.89 -96.69
CA VAL A 416 6.13 -18.14 -96.90
C VAL A 416 6.45 -17.26 -95.69
N ALA A 417 5.46 -16.52 -95.17
CA ALA A 417 5.64 -15.68 -93.98
C ALA A 417 5.82 -16.52 -92.70
N ARG A 418 5.12 -17.66 -92.61
CA ARG A 418 5.29 -18.64 -91.51
C ARG A 418 6.70 -19.22 -91.50
N PHE A 419 7.24 -19.61 -92.66
CA PHE A 419 8.62 -20.07 -92.81
C PHE A 419 9.65 -18.99 -92.45
N GLU A 420 9.48 -17.76 -92.93
CA GLU A 420 10.38 -16.63 -92.60
C GLU A 420 10.42 -16.35 -91.08
N LYS A 421 9.25 -16.34 -90.42
CA LYS A 421 9.14 -16.13 -88.97
C LYS A 421 9.77 -17.28 -88.18
N ALA A 422 9.50 -18.52 -88.56
CA ALA A 422 10.05 -19.71 -87.92
C ALA A 422 11.58 -19.78 -88.09
N SER A 423 12.08 -19.49 -89.31
CA SER A 423 13.51 -19.44 -89.60
C SER A 423 14.21 -18.32 -88.83
N ALA A 424 13.60 -17.14 -88.73
CA ALA A 424 14.12 -16.02 -87.94
C ALA A 424 14.11 -16.31 -86.43
N TYR A 425 13.14 -17.07 -85.93
CA TYR A 425 13.10 -17.51 -84.53
C TYR A 425 14.22 -18.52 -84.24
N LEU A 426 14.40 -19.53 -85.09
CA LEU A 426 15.50 -20.50 -84.95
C LEU A 426 16.88 -19.83 -85.04
N ALA A 427 17.04 -18.81 -85.89
CA ALA A 427 18.28 -18.04 -85.98
C ALA A 427 18.64 -17.29 -84.68
N LYS A 428 17.67 -16.99 -83.82
CA LYS A 428 17.88 -16.35 -82.50
C LYS A 428 18.30 -17.35 -81.42
N HIS A 429 18.22 -18.65 -81.68
CA HIS A 429 18.61 -19.71 -80.76
C HIS A 429 19.71 -20.60 -81.39
N PRO A 430 20.90 -20.02 -81.67
CA PRO A 430 21.98 -20.74 -82.34
C PRO A 430 22.52 -21.91 -81.51
N ASP A 431 22.44 -21.84 -80.18
CA ASP A 431 22.91 -22.89 -79.27
C ASP A 431 22.07 -24.17 -79.37
N ASP A 432 20.81 -24.05 -79.79
CA ASP A 432 19.88 -25.18 -80.00
C ASP A 432 19.87 -25.67 -81.46
N LYS A 433 20.80 -25.18 -82.30
CA LYS A 433 20.87 -25.52 -83.73
C LYS A 433 21.22 -26.99 -83.96
N ASP A 434 22.10 -27.54 -83.12
CA ASP A 434 22.63 -28.90 -83.25
C ASP A 434 21.85 -29.93 -82.40
N SER A 435 20.97 -29.48 -81.49
CA SER A 435 20.17 -30.37 -80.64
C SER A 435 19.12 -31.13 -81.44
N THR A 436 18.99 -32.44 -81.22
CA THR A 436 17.98 -33.24 -81.92
C THR A 436 16.56 -32.96 -81.40
N LYS A 437 15.52 -33.24 -82.21
CA LYS A 437 14.12 -33.14 -81.74
C LYS A 437 13.87 -34.00 -80.49
N LYS A 438 14.54 -35.15 -80.40
CA LYS A 438 14.43 -36.08 -79.26
C LYS A 438 15.04 -35.49 -77.99
N GLU A 439 16.22 -34.86 -78.10
CA GLU A 439 16.88 -34.18 -76.97
C GLU A 439 16.05 -33.03 -76.43
N LEU A 440 15.51 -32.17 -77.31
CA LEU A 440 14.66 -31.05 -76.89
C LEU A 440 13.36 -31.53 -76.21
N LEU A 441 12.73 -32.60 -76.72
CA LEU A 441 11.56 -33.19 -76.06
C LEU A 441 11.91 -33.83 -74.70
N GLN A 442 13.09 -34.43 -74.56
CA GLN A 442 13.57 -34.96 -73.28
C GLN A 442 13.87 -33.84 -72.27
N GLU A 443 14.52 -32.76 -72.70
CA GLU A 443 14.78 -31.58 -71.86
C GLU A 443 13.45 -30.94 -71.42
N GLN A 444 12.50 -30.80 -72.34
CA GLN A 444 11.18 -30.26 -72.04
C GLN A 444 10.43 -31.12 -71.02
N ALA A 445 10.36 -32.44 -71.22
CA ALA A 445 9.72 -33.34 -70.26
C ALA A 445 10.35 -33.20 -68.87
N LYS A 446 11.68 -33.17 -68.79
CA LYS A 446 12.42 -32.96 -67.54
C LYS A 446 12.09 -31.61 -66.88
N LEU A 447 12.04 -30.52 -67.65
CA LEU A 447 11.70 -29.20 -67.13
C LEU A 447 10.26 -29.12 -66.63
N VAL A 448 9.32 -29.76 -67.32
CA VAL A 448 7.91 -29.84 -66.88
C VAL A 448 7.79 -30.60 -65.57
N ASP A 449 8.50 -31.72 -65.41
CA ASP A 449 8.54 -32.48 -64.16
C ASP A 449 9.16 -31.63 -63.01
N GLU A 450 10.31 -30.99 -63.25
CA GLU A 450 10.95 -30.10 -62.25
C GLU A 450 10.07 -28.89 -61.88
N ILE A 451 9.29 -28.35 -62.81
CA ILE A 451 8.31 -27.29 -62.54
C ILE A 451 7.16 -27.83 -61.68
N ALA A 452 6.65 -29.03 -61.99
CA ALA A 452 5.60 -29.67 -61.21
C ALA A 452 6.05 -29.92 -59.76
N ASP A 453 7.27 -30.43 -59.58
CA ASP A 453 7.90 -30.66 -58.27
C ASP A 453 8.05 -29.38 -57.45
N LEU A 454 8.39 -28.24 -58.08
CA LEU A 454 8.49 -26.94 -57.41
C LEU A 454 7.12 -26.29 -57.14
N LYS A 455 6.10 -26.64 -57.93
CA LYS A 455 4.77 -26.06 -57.83
C LYS A 455 4.01 -26.56 -56.59
N VAL A 456 4.16 -27.83 -56.24
CA VAL A 456 3.52 -28.43 -55.06
C VAL A 456 3.90 -27.69 -53.76
N PRO A 457 5.19 -27.59 -53.37
CA PRO A 457 5.57 -26.89 -52.14
C PRO A 457 5.29 -25.39 -52.22
N LEU A 458 5.33 -24.78 -53.42
CA LEU A 458 4.92 -23.38 -53.61
C LEU A 458 3.43 -23.19 -53.27
N THR A 459 2.56 -24.09 -53.72
CA THR A 459 1.12 -24.01 -53.40
C THR A 459 0.83 -24.20 -51.92
N GLU A 460 1.51 -25.14 -51.26
CA GLU A 460 1.38 -25.36 -49.82
C GLU A 460 1.80 -24.12 -49.00
N VAL A 461 2.96 -23.54 -49.33
CA VAL A 461 3.45 -22.32 -48.67
C VAL A 461 2.50 -21.14 -48.92
N GLN A 462 1.89 -21.04 -50.11
CA GLN A 462 0.92 -19.99 -50.41
C GLN A 462 -0.39 -20.13 -49.62
N GLU A 463 -0.89 -21.35 -49.44
CA GLU A 463 -2.07 -21.59 -48.61
C GLU A 463 -1.80 -21.28 -47.13
N ASP A 464 -0.63 -21.64 -46.63
CA ASP A 464 -0.21 -21.32 -45.27
C ASP A 464 -0.04 -19.80 -45.07
N LEU A 465 0.60 -19.10 -46.02
CA LEU A 465 0.70 -17.62 -46.00
C LEU A 465 -0.66 -16.94 -45.96
N LYS A 466 -1.66 -17.46 -46.68
CA LYS A 466 -3.01 -16.92 -46.65
C LYS A 466 -3.63 -16.99 -45.24
N LYS A 467 -3.54 -18.16 -44.59
CA LYS A 467 -4.02 -18.35 -43.22
C LYS A 467 -3.30 -17.42 -42.23
N LEU A 468 -1.98 -17.29 -42.37
CA LEU A 468 -1.17 -16.43 -41.52
C LEU A 468 -1.51 -14.94 -41.70
N TRP A 469 -1.80 -14.50 -42.93
CA TRP A 469 -2.24 -13.12 -43.18
C TRP A 469 -3.63 -12.83 -42.61
N ASP A 470 -4.55 -13.80 -42.65
CA ASP A 470 -5.86 -13.67 -41.99
C ASP A 470 -5.70 -13.53 -40.47
N ILE A 471 -4.87 -14.38 -39.85
CA ILE A 471 -4.54 -14.30 -38.41
C ILE A 471 -3.91 -12.96 -38.07
N ARG A 472 -2.93 -12.53 -38.86
CA ARG A 472 -2.27 -11.23 -38.70
C ARG A 472 -3.26 -10.08 -38.77
N TYR A 473 -4.20 -10.12 -39.72
CA TYR A 473 -5.27 -9.12 -39.82
C TYR A 473 -6.15 -9.12 -38.56
N TRP A 474 -6.55 -10.29 -38.05
CA TRP A 474 -7.36 -10.39 -36.83
C TRP A 474 -6.62 -9.85 -35.60
N VAL A 475 -5.32 -10.16 -35.46
CA VAL A 475 -4.45 -9.62 -34.41
C VAL A 475 -4.45 -8.09 -34.46
N ARG A 476 -4.21 -7.49 -35.62
CA ARG A 476 -4.21 -6.03 -35.80
C ARG A 476 -5.56 -5.40 -35.44
N LYS A 477 -6.66 -6.05 -35.79
CA LYS A 477 -8.02 -5.62 -35.44
C LYS A 477 -8.26 -5.67 -33.92
N ALA A 478 -7.66 -6.62 -33.21
CA ALA A 478 -7.76 -6.77 -31.77
C ALA A 478 -6.85 -5.78 -30.99
N THR A 479 -5.82 -5.23 -31.62
CA THR A 479 -4.83 -4.35 -30.99
C THR A 479 -4.61 -3.02 -31.73
N PRO A 480 -5.65 -2.25 -32.04
CA PRO A 480 -5.48 -1.00 -32.78
C PRO A 480 -4.56 -0.02 -32.05
N GLY A 481 -3.52 0.47 -32.74
CA GLY A 481 -2.61 1.51 -32.24
C GLY A 481 -1.44 1.02 -31.38
N THR A 482 -1.25 -0.29 -31.22
CA THR A 482 -0.10 -0.88 -30.51
C THR A 482 1.03 -1.30 -31.45
N GLU A 483 2.21 -1.68 -30.92
CA GLU A 483 3.34 -2.21 -31.71
C GLU A 483 2.92 -3.40 -32.60
N GLU A 484 2.07 -4.29 -32.07
CA GLU A 484 1.52 -5.46 -32.77
C GLU A 484 0.60 -5.07 -33.95
N SER A 485 0.19 -3.81 -34.04
CA SER A 485 -0.61 -3.26 -35.15
C SER A 485 0.19 -2.54 -36.23
N LYS A 486 1.47 -2.27 -36.00
CA LYS A 486 2.31 -1.52 -36.97
C LYS A 486 2.53 -2.35 -38.24
N GLU A 487 2.48 -1.69 -39.40
CA GLU A 487 2.97 -2.29 -40.64
C GLU A 487 4.50 -2.46 -40.51
N PRO A 488 5.09 -3.61 -40.89
CA PRO A 488 6.52 -3.67 -41.10
C PRO A 488 6.84 -2.60 -42.15
N PRO A 489 7.97 -1.88 -42.01
CA PRO A 489 8.29 -0.78 -42.89
C PRO A 489 8.16 -1.26 -44.35
N LYS A 490 7.25 -0.62 -45.09
CA LYS A 490 7.05 -0.92 -46.51
C LYS A 490 8.42 -0.81 -47.18
N LYS A 491 8.98 -1.93 -47.64
CA LYS A 491 10.09 -1.88 -48.59
C LYS A 491 9.56 -1.12 -49.80
N GLN A 492 10.07 0.09 -50.00
CA GLN A 492 9.72 0.94 -51.13
C GLN A 492 9.85 0.13 -52.43
N PRO A 493 8.91 0.28 -53.39
CA PRO A 493 9.01 -0.40 -54.66
C PRO A 493 10.31 0.05 -55.35
N LEU A 494 11.10 -0.91 -55.83
CA LEU A 494 12.41 -0.71 -56.48
C LEU A 494 12.40 0.26 -57.68
N LYS A 495 11.22 0.73 -58.12
CA LYS A 495 11.06 1.74 -59.18
C LYS A 495 11.27 3.18 -58.69
N GLU A 496 10.99 3.51 -57.43
CA GLU A 496 11.19 4.89 -56.92
C GLU A 496 12.66 5.16 -56.56
N VAL A 497 13.38 4.15 -56.06
CA VAL A 497 14.83 4.25 -55.73
C VAL A 497 15.72 4.45 -56.98
N LEU A 498 15.23 4.08 -58.17
CA LEU A 498 15.96 4.28 -59.43
C LEU A 498 15.72 5.67 -60.04
N GLN A 499 14.65 6.36 -59.67
CA GLN A 499 14.35 7.71 -60.13
C GLN A 499 15.20 8.74 -59.35
N ASP A 500 15.26 8.60 -58.02
CA ASP A 500 16.04 9.50 -57.15
C ASP A 500 17.57 9.42 -57.43
N LYS A 501 18.09 8.22 -57.74
CA LYS A 501 19.52 8.05 -58.12
C LYS A 501 19.86 8.60 -59.51
N ALA A 502 18.88 8.77 -60.40
CA ALA A 502 19.08 9.39 -61.70
C ALA A 502 19.07 10.92 -61.61
N ASP A 503 18.25 11.47 -60.70
CA ASP A 503 18.16 12.91 -60.46
C ASP A 503 19.33 13.45 -59.63
N GLU A 504 19.85 12.69 -58.64
CA GLU A 504 21.11 13.02 -57.93
C GLU A 504 22.33 13.05 -58.87
N LYS A 505 22.41 12.12 -59.84
CA LYS A 505 23.50 12.11 -60.84
C LYS A 505 23.38 13.24 -61.86
N ARG A 506 22.20 13.80 -62.09
CA ARG A 506 22.00 15.00 -62.92
C ARG A 506 22.37 16.28 -62.17
N ALA A 507 22.10 16.35 -60.86
CA ALA A 507 22.46 17.48 -60.01
C ALA A 507 24.00 17.62 -59.83
N GLN A 508 24.73 16.52 -59.71
CA GLN A 508 26.21 16.55 -59.57
C GLN A 508 26.97 16.92 -60.86
N LYS A 509 26.34 16.85 -62.05
CA LYS A 509 26.99 17.22 -63.32
C LYS A 509 26.94 18.72 -63.64
N ASN A 510 26.13 19.52 -62.93
CA ASN A 510 25.89 20.94 -63.24
C ASN A 510 26.36 21.91 -62.15
N ALA A 511 27.22 21.50 -61.21
CA ALA A 511 27.81 22.42 -60.24
C ALA A 511 29.01 23.18 -60.87
N PRO A 512 29.01 24.53 -60.90
CA PRO A 512 30.13 25.30 -61.45
C PRO A 512 31.32 25.31 -60.48
N ALA A 513 32.53 25.18 -61.06
CA ALA A 513 33.79 25.19 -60.34
C ALA A 513 34.02 26.52 -59.62
N GLN A 514 34.26 26.49 -58.31
CA GLN A 514 34.82 27.60 -57.55
C GLN A 514 36.24 27.32 -57.05
N THR A 515 37.02 28.37 -57.20
CA THR A 515 38.46 28.58 -57.10
C THR A 515 39.09 28.24 -55.75
N LYS A 516 40.34 27.76 -55.86
CA LYS A 516 41.34 27.60 -54.79
C LYS A 516 41.58 28.91 -54.04
N HIS A 517 41.59 28.86 -52.71
CA HIS A 517 42.44 29.72 -51.90
C HIS A 517 43.23 28.91 -50.87
N LYS A 518 44.49 29.31 -50.75
CA LYS A 518 45.65 28.77 -50.03
C LYS A 518 45.60 29.04 -48.51
N GLN A 519 46.56 28.40 -47.82
CA GLN A 519 47.19 28.74 -46.53
C GLN A 519 46.41 28.41 -45.24
N GLN A 520 47.01 27.91 -44.17
CA GLN A 520 48.39 27.47 -43.88
C GLN A 520 48.34 26.68 -42.55
N ASP A 521 49.38 25.88 -42.33
CA ASP A 521 49.68 25.10 -41.13
C ASP A 521 49.53 25.85 -39.80
N MET A 522 49.19 25.13 -38.71
CA MET A 522 50.09 24.90 -37.57
C MET A 522 49.45 23.94 -36.55
N GLU A 523 50.18 22.84 -36.32
CA GLU A 523 50.51 22.15 -35.06
C GLU A 523 49.52 22.20 -33.87
N LEU A 524 49.01 21.04 -33.45
CA LEU A 524 49.65 20.15 -32.46
C LEU A 524 49.00 18.76 -32.45
#